data_AF-A0A2G9TGF6-F1
#
_entry.id   AF-A0A2G9TGF6-F1
#
_cell.length_a   1.000
_cell.length_b   1.000
_cell.length_c   1.000
_cell.angle_alpha   90.00
_cell.angle_beta   90.00
_cell.angle_gamma   90.00
#
_symmetry.space_group_name_H-M   'P 1'
#
loop_
_entity.id
_entity.type
_entity.pdbx_description
1 polymer ?
#
loop_
_entity_poly.entity_id
_entity_poly.type
_entity_poly.pdbx_seq_one_letter_code
_entity_poly.pdbx_strand_id
1 'polypeptide(L)'
;MKRPADNFMARIVVYQKTNNAERHVLQVRFENSIYDKPPAEEDRVVTTDFNLPVEVKDELSQLLDPPTDPDRDWRGLAKKLHTDRYIQYFATRPGCSPTTLLLDLWEARECGSLRAAHDLLQTLRVMGRPDAVALLEQYLSHFSYVT
;
A
#
# COMPACT_ATOMS: atom_id res chain seq x y z
N MET A 1 -26.12 -18.07 -40.28
CA MET A 1 -27.26 -17.40 -39.61
C MET A 1 -26.79 -16.88 -38.25
N LYS A 2 -26.66 -15.56 -38.05
CA LYS A 2 -26.30 -14.95 -36.75
C LYS A 2 -27.60 -14.67 -35.99
N ARG A 3 -27.76 -15.20 -34.77
CA ARG A 3 -28.88 -14.86 -33.88
C ARG A 3 -28.78 -13.37 -33.50
N PRO A 4 -29.90 -12.61 -33.46
CA PRO A 4 -29.86 -11.25 -32.94
C PRO A 4 -29.49 -11.33 -31.45
N ALA A 5 -28.49 -10.55 -31.04
CA ALA A 5 -28.14 -10.42 -29.64
C ALA A 5 -29.31 -9.74 -28.93
N ASP A 6 -30.05 -10.49 -28.11
CA ASP A 6 -31.07 -9.91 -27.24
C ASP A 6 -30.37 -8.98 -26.25
N ASN A 7 -30.52 -7.69 -26.50
CA ASN A 7 -29.99 -6.63 -25.65
C ASN A 7 -30.80 -6.59 -24.36
N PHE A 8 -30.32 -7.27 -23.32
CA PHE A 8 -31.04 -7.34 -22.05
C PHE A 8 -30.70 -6.11 -21.21
N MET A 9 -31.71 -5.29 -20.94
CA MET A 9 -31.58 -4.11 -20.09
C MET A 9 -32.51 -4.26 -18.89
N ALA A 10 -31.95 -4.14 -17.68
CA ALA A 10 -32.70 -4.21 -16.44
C ALA A 10 -32.43 -2.97 -15.57
N ARG A 11 -33.45 -2.53 -14.83
CA ARG A 11 -33.34 -1.47 -13.83
C ARG A 11 -33.55 -2.05 -12.44
N ILE A 12 -32.52 -2.01 -11.62
CA ILE A 12 -32.57 -2.45 -10.23
C ILE A 12 -32.74 -1.23 -9.35
N VAL A 13 -33.78 -1.22 -8.52
CA VAL A 13 -34.03 -0.14 -7.55
C VAL A 13 -33.91 -0.73 -6.16
N VAL A 14 -32.89 -0.29 -5.42
CA VAL A 14 -32.65 -0.71 -4.04
C VAL A 14 -33.09 0.41 -3.12
N TYR A 15 -33.99 0.11 -2.19
CA TYR A 15 -34.43 1.09 -1.19
C TYR A 15 -34.78 0.39 0.13
N GLN A 16 -34.67 1.13 1.22
CA GLN A 16 -35.11 0.68 2.53
C GLN A 16 -36.58 1.04 2.74
N LYS A 17 -37.40 0.09 3.23
CA LYS A 17 -38.86 0.26 3.36
C LYS A 17 -39.27 1.45 4.25
N THR A 18 -38.40 1.84 5.18
CA THR A 18 -38.58 2.97 6.11
C THR A 18 -38.08 4.32 5.57
N ASN A 19 -37.23 4.31 4.54
CA ASN A 19 -36.70 5.52 3.92
C ASN A 19 -36.62 5.35 2.40
N ASN A 20 -37.70 5.74 1.72
CA ASN A 20 -37.80 5.65 0.25
C ASN A 20 -36.97 6.74 -0.46
N ALA A 21 -36.61 7.82 0.24
CA ALA A 21 -35.98 9.01 -0.37
C ALA A 21 -34.56 8.75 -0.88
N GLU A 22 -33.81 7.82 -0.27
CA GLU A 22 -32.44 7.45 -0.65
C GLU A 22 -32.39 6.16 -1.50
N ARG A 23 -33.37 5.96 -2.38
CA ARG A 23 -33.35 4.82 -3.29
C ARG A 23 -32.17 4.91 -4.26
N HIS A 24 -31.41 3.83 -4.36
CA HIS A 24 -30.35 3.69 -5.34
C HIS A 24 -30.89 3.01 -6.58
N VAL A 25 -30.71 3.64 -7.74
CA VAL A 25 -31.19 3.13 -9.03
C VAL A 25 -29.99 2.75 -9.88
N LEU A 26 -29.88 1.46 -10.19
CA LEU A 26 -28.84 0.90 -11.04
C LEU A 26 -29.46 0.47 -12.37
N GLN A 27 -28.83 0.87 -13.47
CA GLN A 27 -29.24 0.46 -14.81
C GLN A 27 -28.20 -0.54 -15.32
N VAL A 28 -28.62 -1.79 -15.50
CA VAL A 28 -27.76 -2.88 -15.96
C VAL A 28 -28.08 -3.15 -17.42
N ARG A 29 -27.06 -3.12 -18.27
CA ARG A 29 -27.15 -3.51 -19.68
C ARG A 29 -26.23 -4.70 -19.89
N PHE A 30 -26.81 -5.82 -20.30
CA PHE A 30 -26.07 -7.01 -20.67
C PHE A 30 -25.98 -7.06 -22.18
N GLU A 31 -24.80 -6.74 -22.70
CA GLU A 31 -24.45 -7.00 -24.07
C GLU A 31 -23.80 -8.39 -24.09
N ASN A 32 -24.49 -9.40 -24.64
CA ASN A 32 -23.94 -10.74 -24.82
C ASN A 32 -22.84 -10.72 -25.90
N SER A 33 -21.67 -10.15 -25.58
CA SER A 33 -20.44 -10.45 -26.29
C SER A 33 -19.87 -11.72 -25.70
N ILE A 34 -20.19 -12.88 -26.30
CA ILE A 34 -19.60 -14.18 -25.92
C ILE A 34 -18.10 -14.25 -26.31
N TYR A 35 -17.57 -13.17 -26.89
CA TYR A 35 -16.14 -12.88 -26.89
C TYR A 35 -15.90 -11.74 -25.92
N ASP A 36 -15.82 -12.08 -24.63
CA ASP A 36 -14.81 -11.42 -23.81
C ASP A 36 -13.49 -11.71 -24.50
N LYS A 37 -13.04 -10.78 -25.34
CA LYS A 37 -11.62 -10.67 -25.63
C LYS A 37 -11.00 -10.65 -24.23
N PRO A 38 -10.20 -11.67 -23.83
CA PRO A 38 -9.52 -11.59 -22.55
C PRO A 38 -8.85 -10.22 -22.52
N PRO A 39 -8.99 -9.44 -21.43
CA PRO A 39 -8.36 -8.13 -21.34
C PRO A 39 -6.95 -8.30 -21.88
N ALA A 40 -6.64 -7.62 -22.99
CA ALA A 40 -5.34 -7.76 -23.60
C ALA A 40 -4.35 -7.22 -22.58
N GLU A 41 -3.70 -8.12 -21.85
CA GLU A 41 -2.65 -7.82 -20.89
C GLU A 41 -3.03 -6.79 -19.82
N GLU A 42 -4.22 -6.94 -19.25
CA GLU A 42 -4.40 -6.62 -17.83
C GLU A 42 -4.63 -7.93 -17.08
N ASP A 43 -3.71 -8.90 -17.27
CA ASP A 43 -3.11 -9.43 -16.05
C ASP A 43 -2.72 -8.17 -15.31
N ARG A 44 -3.46 -7.83 -14.25
CA ARG A 44 -3.02 -6.82 -13.30
C ARG A 44 -1.57 -7.16 -13.08
N VAL A 45 -0.68 -6.37 -13.68
CA VAL A 45 0.61 -6.07 -13.11
C VAL A 45 0.18 -5.73 -11.70
N VAL A 46 0.33 -6.70 -10.79
CA VAL A 46 0.42 -6.44 -9.36
C VAL A 46 1.32 -5.24 -9.35
N THR A 47 0.68 -4.12 -9.00
CA THR A 47 0.96 -2.76 -9.44
C THR A 47 2.47 -2.56 -9.48
N THR A 48 3.01 -1.69 -10.32
CA THR A 48 4.39 -1.24 -10.10
C THR A 48 4.45 -0.64 -8.69
N ASP A 49 4.67 -1.51 -7.73
CA ASP A 49 4.28 -1.37 -6.36
C ASP A 49 5.44 -0.61 -5.78
N PHE A 50 5.10 0.48 -5.10
CA PHE A 50 6.09 1.19 -4.33
C PHE A 50 6.59 0.21 -3.24
N ASN A 51 7.72 -0.44 -3.51
CA ASN A 51 8.44 -1.30 -2.59
C ASN A 51 9.82 -0.69 -2.38
N LEU A 52 10.18 -0.46 -1.12
CA LEU A 52 11.56 -0.22 -0.77
C LEU A 52 12.38 -1.46 -1.17
N PRO A 53 13.54 -1.27 -1.81
CA PRO A 53 14.45 -2.36 -2.07
C PRO A 53 14.82 -3.07 -0.77
N VAL A 54 15.09 -4.37 -0.87
CA VAL A 54 15.49 -5.18 0.29
C VAL A 54 16.77 -4.62 0.93
N GLU A 55 17.66 -4.04 0.13
CA GLU A 55 18.92 -3.44 0.56
C GLU A 55 18.66 -2.23 1.47
N VAL A 56 17.72 -1.37 1.08
CA VAL A 56 17.34 -0.18 1.87
C VAL A 56 16.70 -0.62 3.19
N LYS A 57 15.85 -1.64 3.16
CA LYS A 57 15.24 -2.20 4.38
C LYS A 57 16.27 -2.83 5.31
N ASP A 58 17.25 -3.55 4.76
CA ASP A 58 18.34 -4.16 5.53
C ASP A 58 19.23 -3.09 6.19
N GLU A 59 19.66 -2.08 5.44
CA GLU A 59 20.45 -0.99 6.02
C GLU A 59 19.65 -0.17 7.05
N LEU A 60 18.36 0.12 6.79
CA LEU A 60 17.49 0.77 7.78
C LEU A 60 17.34 -0.10 9.04
N SER A 61 17.26 -1.41 8.90
CA SER A 61 17.20 -2.32 10.04
C SER A 61 18.45 -2.26 10.90
N GLN A 62 19.63 -2.22 10.28
CA GLN A 62 20.89 -2.10 11.00
C GLN A 62 20.98 -0.78 11.78
N LEU A 63 20.35 0.28 11.28
CA LEU A 63 20.30 1.58 11.95
C LEU A 63 19.26 1.61 13.10
N LEU A 64 18.07 1.06 12.89
CA LEU A 64 16.91 1.26 13.78
C LEU A 64 16.64 0.12 14.77
N ASP A 65 17.17 -1.07 14.53
CA ASP A 65 17.05 -2.21 15.46
C ASP A 65 17.88 -2.08 16.75
N PRO A 66 19.10 -1.49 16.73
CA PRO A 66 19.88 -1.33 17.95
C PRO A 66 19.13 -0.50 19.00
N PRO A 67 19.06 -0.97 20.26
CA PRO A 67 18.36 -0.27 21.32
C PRO A 67 19.10 1.01 21.67
N THR A 68 18.66 2.12 21.09
CA THR A 68 19.10 3.47 21.41
C THR A 68 18.05 4.14 22.28
N ASP A 69 17.17 4.92 21.67
CA ASP A 69 16.10 5.66 22.34
C ASP A 69 14.76 5.16 21.78
N PRO A 70 13.77 4.81 22.61
CA PRO A 70 12.46 4.31 22.16
C PRO A 70 11.68 5.30 21.25
N ASP A 71 12.09 6.56 21.14
CA ASP A 71 11.52 7.52 20.19
C ASP A 71 12.38 7.70 18.92
N ARG A 72 13.58 7.11 18.88
CA ARG A 72 14.54 7.16 17.75
C ARG A 72 14.89 5.79 17.16
N ASP A 73 14.38 4.71 17.75
CA ASP A 73 14.52 3.33 17.27
C ASP A 73 13.26 2.89 16.49
N TRP A 74 13.21 1.60 16.14
CA TRP A 74 12.06 0.99 15.46
C TRP A 74 10.72 1.18 16.20
N ARG A 75 10.72 1.37 17.53
CA ARG A 75 9.50 1.60 18.32
C ARG A 75 8.97 3.01 18.09
N GLY A 76 9.87 3.99 18.03
CA GLY A 76 9.55 5.37 17.68
C GLY A 76 8.97 5.46 16.27
N LEU A 77 9.55 4.70 15.34
CA LEU A 77 9.03 4.57 13.98
C LEU A 77 7.63 3.95 13.97
N ALA A 78 7.41 2.85 14.69
CA ALA A 78 6.10 2.19 14.76
C ALA A 78 5.00 3.12 15.32
N LYS A 79 5.30 3.94 16.33
CA LYS A 79 4.36 4.96 16.83
C LYS A 79 3.98 5.97 15.75
N LYS A 80 4.96 6.48 15.00
CA LYS A 80 4.70 7.48 13.94
C LYS A 80 3.98 6.90 12.74
N LEU A 81 4.20 5.61 12.44
CA LEU A 81 3.48 4.89 11.38
C LEU A 81 2.12 4.33 11.83
N HIS A 82 1.72 4.57 13.09
CA HIS A 82 0.47 4.10 13.69
C HIS A 82 0.34 2.56 13.73
N THR A 83 1.45 1.85 13.90
CA THR A 83 1.54 0.39 14.01
C THR A 83 2.02 -0.06 15.40
N ASP A 84 2.01 0.85 16.38
CA ASP A 84 2.47 0.63 17.76
C ASP A 84 1.72 -0.49 18.48
N ARG A 85 0.46 -0.76 18.11
CA ARG A 85 -0.31 -1.89 18.65
C ARG A 85 0.38 -3.24 18.44
N TYR A 86 1.25 -3.36 17.44
CA TYR A 86 1.95 -4.59 17.07
C TYR A 86 3.41 -4.64 17.57
N ILE A 87 3.86 -3.68 18.39
CA ILE A 87 5.23 -3.62 18.94
C ILE A 87 5.69 -4.96 19.51
N GLN A 88 4.86 -5.61 20.33
CA GLN A 88 5.21 -6.89 20.96
C GLN A 88 5.37 -8.03 19.95
N TYR A 89 4.57 -8.02 18.89
CA TYR A 89 4.67 -9.01 17.82
C TYR A 89 5.99 -8.84 17.04
N PHE A 90 6.39 -7.60 16.74
CA PHE A 90 7.68 -7.36 16.06
C PHE A 90 8.88 -7.77 16.93
N ALA A 91 8.82 -7.49 18.24
CA ALA A 91 9.92 -7.81 19.17
C ALA A 91 10.12 -9.32 19.42
N THR A 92 9.07 -10.13 19.28
CA THR A 92 9.09 -11.55 19.65
C THR A 92 9.35 -12.50 18.48
N ARG A 93 9.48 -11.96 17.25
CA ARG A 93 9.74 -12.73 16.03
C ARG A 93 11.22 -13.13 15.93
N PRO A 94 11.58 -14.42 16.14
CA PRO A 94 12.98 -14.85 16.03
C PRO A 94 13.44 -14.84 14.57
N GLY A 95 14.66 -14.37 14.33
CA GLY A 95 15.29 -14.39 13.00
C GLY A 95 14.79 -13.31 12.02
N CYS A 96 13.93 -12.39 12.46
CA CYS A 96 13.48 -11.25 11.68
C CYS A 96 13.87 -9.94 12.38
N SER A 97 14.28 -8.95 11.60
CA SER A 97 14.41 -7.58 12.10
C SER A 97 13.02 -7.00 12.42
N PRO A 98 12.82 -6.38 13.62
CA PRO A 98 11.59 -5.67 13.92
C PRO A 98 11.37 -4.47 12.99
N THR A 99 12.43 -3.78 12.55
CA THR A 99 12.35 -2.71 11.55
C THR A 99 11.87 -3.23 10.19
N THR A 100 12.41 -4.35 9.71
CA THR A 100 11.99 -4.92 8.41
C THR A 100 10.52 -5.32 8.43
N LEU A 101 10.07 -6.02 9.47
CA LEU A 101 8.66 -6.42 9.62
C LEU A 101 7.71 -5.20 9.70
N LEU A 102 8.16 -4.14 10.35
CA LEU A 102 7.43 -2.88 10.43
C LEU A 102 7.29 -2.22 9.05
N LEU A 103 8.39 -2.16 8.30
CA LEU A 103 8.41 -1.58 6.95
C LEU A 103 7.58 -2.41 5.98
N ASP A 104 7.66 -3.74 6.01
CA ASP A 104 6.85 -4.62 5.17
C ASP A 104 5.34 -4.43 5.41
N LEU A 105 4.92 -4.30 6.69
CA LEU A 105 3.52 -4.03 7.02
C LEU A 105 3.10 -2.64 6.54
N TRP A 106 3.96 -1.65 6.69
CA TRP A 106 3.70 -0.28 6.24
C TRP A 106 3.57 -0.20 4.72
N GLU A 107 4.45 -0.85 3.96
CA GLU A 107 4.36 -0.95 2.50
C GLU A 107 3.04 -1.58 2.06
N ALA A 108 2.64 -2.69 2.68
CA ALA A 108 1.39 -3.36 2.37
C ALA A 108 0.17 -2.44 2.62
N ARG A 109 0.25 -1.52 3.59
CA ARG A 109 -0.81 -0.55 3.88
C ARG A 109 -0.82 0.61 2.89
N GLU A 110 0.34 1.08 2.47
CA GLU A 110 0.53 2.27 1.64
C GLU A 110 0.67 1.93 0.14
N CYS A 111 0.49 0.66 -0.22
CA CYS A 111 0.52 0.12 -1.59
C CYS A 111 -0.23 1.02 -2.58
N GLY A 112 0.49 1.49 -3.61
CA GLY A 112 -0.03 2.38 -4.65
C GLY A 112 0.13 3.89 -4.39
N SER A 113 0.68 4.31 -3.25
CA SER A 113 0.90 5.72 -2.93
C SER A 113 2.27 6.22 -3.40
N LEU A 114 2.27 7.21 -4.29
CA LEU A 114 3.49 7.87 -4.79
C LEU A 114 4.22 8.71 -3.72
N ARG A 115 3.56 8.98 -2.58
CA ARG A 115 4.11 9.81 -1.50
C ARG A 115 4.65 9.02 -0.33
N ALA A 116 4.39 7.71 -0.29
CA ALA A 116 4.82 6.81 0.78
C ALA A 116 6.29 7.01 1.18
N ALA A 117 7.20 6.97 0.21
CA ALA A 117 8.63 7.18 0.42
C ALA A 117 8.96 8.54 1.05
N HIS A 118 8.32 9.60 0.56
CA HIS A 118 8.53 10.96 1.05
C HIS A 118 7.95 11.16 2.45
N ASP A 119 6.83 10.50 2.76
CA ASP A 119 6.20 10.53 4.08
C ASP A 119 7.03 9.73 5.09
N LEU A 120 7.61 8.60 4.68
CA LEU A 120 8.59 7.86 5.48
C LEU A 120 9.84 8.71 5.73
N LEU A 121 10.36 9.40 4.72
CA LEU A 121 11.49 10.32 4.85
C LEU A 121 11.21 11.42 5.86
N GLN A 122 10.04 12.04 5.77
CA GLN A 122 9.64 13.08 6.71
C GLN A 122 9.49 12.52 8.12
N THR A 123 8.97 11.30 8.26
CA THR A 123 8.86 10.60 9.53
C THR A 123 10.23 10.41 10.18
N LEU A 124 11.23 9.94 9.41
CA LEU A 124 12.61 9.76 9.88
C LEU A 124 13.28 11.09 10.28
N ARG A 125 12.99 12.19 9.57
CA ARG A 125 13.45 13.55 9.96
C ARG A 125 12.89 13.97 11.30
N VAL A 126 11.59 13.76 11.53
CA VAL A 126 10.95 14.10 12.81
C VAL A 126 11.47 13.21 13.96
N MET A 127 11.91 11.99 13.68
CA MET A 127 12.60 11.13 14.66
C MET A 127 14.02 11.60 15.00
N GLY A 128 14.57 12.58 14.28
CA GLY A 128 15.96 13.01 14.49
C GLY A 128 16.97 11.92 14.16
N ARG A 129 16.70 11.14 13.10
CA ARG A 129 17.59 10.11 12.55
C ARG A 129 18.18 10.56 11.20
N PRO A 130 19.16 11.48 11.21
CA PRO A 130 19.74 12.02 9.98
C PRO A 130 20.47 10.95 9.16
N ASP A 131 20.97 9.90 9.81
CA ASP A 131 21.57 8.71 9.22
C ASP A 131 20.58 7.96 8.32
N ALA A 132 19.40 7.64 8.83
CA ALA A 132 18.35 6.97 8.06
C ALA A 132 17.76 7.87 6.96
N VAL A 133 17.68 9.19 7.23
CA VAL A 133 17.23 10.18 6.24
C VAL A 133 18.20 10.24 5.06
N ALA A 134 19.51 10.33 5.30
CA ALA A 134 20.51 10.41 4.24
C ALA A 134 20.47 9.17 3.32
N LEU A 135 20.29 7.99 3.90
CA LEU A 135 20.13 6.73 3.17
C LEU A 135 18.90 6.77 2.25
N LEU A 136 17.74 7.16 2.80
CA LEU A 136 16.50 7.21 2.03
C LEU A 136 16.52 8.33 0.99
N GLU A 137 17.15 9.48 1.26
CA GLU A 137 17.39 10.54 0.27
C GLU A 137 18.27 10.05 -0.87
N GLN A 138 19.34 9.31 -0.57
CA GLN A 138 20.20 8.73 -1.59
C GLN A 138 19.41 7.78 -2.50
N TYR A 139 18.59 6.90 -1.92
CA TYR A 139 17.71 6.01 -2.68
C TYR A 139 16.74 6.80 -3.59
N LEU A 140 16.04 7.79 -3.04
CA LEU A 140 15.08 8.59 -3.80
C LEU A 140 15.74 9.43 -4.89
N SER A 141 16.94 9.95 -4.64
CA SER A 141 17.72 10.67 -5.65
C SER A 141 18.06 9.76 -6.82
N HIS A 142 18.51 8.52 -6.57
CA HIS A 142 18.82 7.56 -7.63
C HIS A 142 17.60 7.20 -8.47
N PHE A 143 16.43 7.05 -7.84
CA PHE A 143 15.19 6.75 -8.54
C PHE A 143 14.68 7.93 -9.41
N SER A 144 14.95 9.17 -9.01
CA SER A 144 14.52 10.37 -9.75
C SER A 144 15.22 10.59 -11.09
N TYR A 145 16.32 9.89 -11.38
CA TYR A 145 17.08 10.00 -12.64
C TYR A 145 16.79 8.89 -13.66
N VAL A 146 15.96 7.90 -13.31
CA VAL A 146 15.75 6.68 -14.13
C VAL A 146 14.39 6.68 -14.87
N THR A 147 13.57 7.72 -14.68
CA THR A 147 12.35 8.02 -15.46
C THR A 147 12.57 9.19 -16.41
#